data_AF-A0A7C2Y050-F1
#
_entry.id   AF-A0A7C2Y050-F1
#
_cell.length_a   1.000
_cell.length_b   1.000
_cell.length_c   1.000
_cell.angle_alpha   90.00
_cell.angle_beta   90.00
_cell.angle_gamma   90.00
#
_symmetry.space_group_name_H-M   'P 1'
#
loop_
_entity.id
_entity.type
_entity.pdbx_description
1 polymer ?
#
loop_
_entity_poly.entity_id
_entity_poly.type
_entity_poly.pdbx_seq_one_letter_code
_entity_poly.pdbx_strand_id
1 'polypeptide(L)'
;MANSKMEDEVDKEYIQDRYGNTIYITDERWEHIYEEHPDMIGYDRHVLETLRHGKRIQDELNPNKYFYNKSFGDLSDLNNHVVVVVKFGWVTDENDQEIPNNFVLTAYQNFF
;
A
#
# COMPACT_ATOMS: atom_id res chain seq x y z
N MET A 1 27.04 -26.67 14.08
CA MET A 1 27.38 -25.42 13.38
C MET A 1 26.08 -24.89 12.81
N ALA A 2 25.68 -23.70 13.24
CA ALA A 2 24.39 -23.12 12.93
C ALA A 2 24.32 -22.71 11.44
N ASN A 3 23.24 -23.11 10.78
CA ASN A 3 22.62 -22.35 9.69
C ASN A 3 21.22 -22.91 9.47
N SER A 4 20.30 -22.48 10.34
CA SER A 4 18.87 -22.71 10.21
C SER A 4 18.22 -21.36 10.51
N LYS A 5 17.39 -20.90 9.57
CA LYS A 5 16.66 -19.62 9.50
C LYS A 5 17.41 -18.43 8.86
N MET A 6 17.55 -18.48 7.54
CA MET A 6 17.26 -17.30 6.72
C MET A 6 16.04 -17.71 5.88
N GLU A 7 14.86 -17.55 6.46
CA GLU A 7 13.61 -17.58 5.68
C GLU A 7 13.53 -16.22 4.98
N ASP A 8 13.39 -16.28 3.66
CA ASP A 8 13.23 -15.19 2.69
C ASP A 8 12.71 -13.88 3.32
N GLU A 9 13.62 -12.93 3.56
CA GLU A 9 13.23 -11.59 4.00
C GLU A 9 12.52 -10.93 2.81
N VAL A 10 11.18 -10.92 2.86
CA VAL A 10 10.37 -10.22 1.88
C VAL A 10 10.72 -8.75 1.96
N ASP A 11 11.31 -8.21 0.89
CA ASP A 11 11.61 -6.79 0.79
C ASP A 11 10.33 -5.98 0.93
N LYS A 12 10.36 -5.04 1.88
CA LYS A 12 9.23 -4.19 2.27
C LYS A 12 9.64 -2.74 2.16
N GLU A 13 8.88 -1.98 1.37
CA GLU A 13 8.98 -0.54 1.37
C GLU A 13 7.99 0.06 2.38
N TYR A 14 8.51 0.81 3.34
CA TYR A 14 7.73 1.41 4.43
C TYR A 14 7.46 2.90 4.18
N ILE A 15 6.20 3.30 4.30
CA ILE A 15 5.72 4.67 4.15
C ILE A 15 4.93 5.05 5.41
N GLN A 16 5.16 6.27 5.90
CA GLN A 16 4.31 6.88 6.91
C GLN A 16 3.28 7.81 6.24
N ASP A 17 1.99 7.60 6.55
CA ASP A 17 0.94 8.51 6.11
C ASP A 17 0.89 9.79 6.98
N ARG A 18 0.15 10.81 6.51
CA ARG A 18 -0.05 12.06 7.25
C ARG A 18 -0.76 11.92 8.61
N TYR A 19 -1.27 10.74 8.94
CA TYR A 19 -1.93 10.44 10.21
C TYR A 19 -1.00 9.64 11.15
N GLY A 20 0.27 9.43 10.77
CA GLY A 20 1.27 8.72 11.57
C GLY A 20 1.23 7.20 11.43
N ASN A 21 0.40 6.64 10.55
CA ASN A 21 0.34 5.19 10.34
C ASN A 21 1.50 4.75 9.48
N THR A 22 2.22 3.72 9.93
CA THR A 22 3.21 3.01 9.11
C THR A 22 2.48 2.00 8.25
N ILE A 23 2.72 2.06 6.94
CA ILE A 23 2.14 1.20 5.91
C ILE A 23 3.31 0.61 5.13
N TYR A 24 3.24 -0.67 4.77
CA TYR A 24 4.22 -1.25 3.87
C TYR A 24 3.60 -1.81 2.59
N ILE A 25 4.44 -1.92 1.58
CA ILE A 25 4.18 -2.68 0.36
C ILE A 25 5.34 -3.65 0.16
N THR A 26 5.04 -4.88 -0.26
CA THR A 26 6.03 -5.91 -0.58
C THR A 26 6.25 -5.97 -2.08
N ASP A 27 7.35 -6.57 -2.53
CA ASP A 27 7.60 -6.81 -3.96
C ASP A 27 6.48 -7.63 -4.60
N GLU A 28 6.00 -8.69 -3.94
CA GLU A 28 4.85 -9.47 -4.42
C GLU A 28 3.59 -8.61 -4.62
N ARG A 29 3.42 -7.57 -3.79
CA ARG A 29 2.28 -6.64 -3.91
C ARG A 29 2.49 -5.62 -5.02
N TRP A 30 3.73 -5.20 -5.28
CA TRP A 30 4.05 -4.42 -6.47
C TRP A 30 3.77 -5.21 -7.75
N GLU A 31 4.25 -6.45 -7.84
CA GLU A 31 3.99 -7.35 -8.96
C GLU A 31 2.48 -7.54 -9.17
N HIS A 32 1.74 -7.84 -8.11
CA HIS A 32 0.28 -7.99 -8.18
C HIS A 32 -0.43 -6.73 -8.72
N ILE A 33 0.04 -5.54 -8.36
CA ILE A 33 -0.50 -4.28 -8.90
C ILE A 33 -0.26 -4.20 -10.40
N TYR A 34 0.94 -4.50 -10.88
CA TYR A 34 1.25 -4.43 -12.31
C TYR A 34 0.54 -5.50 -13.15
N GLU A 35 0.31 -6.68 -12.58
CA GLU A 35 -0.44 -7.75 -13.24
C GLU A 35 -1.93 -7.42 -13.40
N GLU A 36 -2.57 -6.90 -12.35
CA GLU A 36 -4.00 -6.54 -12.37
C GLU A 36 -4.25 -5.16 -13.02
N HIS A 37 -3.28 -4.25 -12.93
CA HIS A 37 -3.35 -2.87 -13.42
C HIS A 37 -2.07 -2.48 -14.18
N PRO A 38 -1.88 -2.96 -15.43
CA PRO A 38 -0.68 -2.65 -16.22
C PRO A 38 -0.44 -1.15 -16.47
N ASP A 39 -1.47 -0.32 -16.38
CA ASP A 39 -1.40 1.14 -16.46
C ASP A 39 -0.66 1.77 -15.26
N MET A 40 -0.42 1.01 -14.19
CA MET A 40 0.36 1.45 -13.03
C MET A 40 1.88 1.31 -13.21
N ILE A 41 2.35 0.65 -14.28
CA ILE A 41 3.79 0.52 -14.56
C ILE A 41 4.41 1.91 -14.75
N GLY A 42 5.39 2.25 -13.91
CA GLY A 42 6.06 3.55 -13.91
C GLY A 42 5.40 4.63 -13.03
N TYR A 43 4.31 4.30 -12.32
CA TYR A 43 3.61 5.20 -11.41
C TYR A 43 3.84 4.88 -9.92
N ASP A 44 4.91 4.14 -9.60
CA ASP A 44 5.26 3.73 -8.23
C ASP A 44 5.34 4.94 -7.31
N ARG A 45 6.00 6.02 -7.77
CA ARG A 45 6.09 7.27 -7.02
C ARG A 45 4.72 7.87 -6.72
N HIS A 46 3.77 7.78 -7.64
CA HIS A 46 2.40 8.28 -7.44
C HIS A 46 1.65 7.46 -6.40
N VAL A 47 1.85 6.15 -6.36
CA VAL A 47 1.32 5.27 -5.28
C VAL A 47 1.87 5.71 -3.93
N LEU A 48 3.20 5.88 -3.81
CA LEU A 48 3.83 6.29 -2.56
C LEU A 48 3.39 7.69 -2.10
N GLU A 49 3.30 8.65 -3.03
CA GLU A 49 2.79 10.01 -2.74
C GLU A 49 1.31 9.99 -2.35
N THR A 50 0.52 9.09 -2.92
CA THR A 50 -0.89 8.88 -2.54
C THR A 50 -1.01 8.36 -1.11
N LEU A 51 -0.14 7.43 -0.70
CA LEU A 51 -0.09 6.95 0.68
C LEU A 51 0.33 8.06 1.66
N ARG A 52 1.37 8.84 1.31
CA ARG A 52 1.88 9.93 2.17
C ARG A 52 0.88 11.07 2.36
N HIS A 53 0.27 11.53 1.27
CA HIS A 53 -0.42 12.82 1.24
C HIS A 53 -1.89 12.75 0.79
N GLY A 54 -2.34 11.61 0.28
CA GLY A 54 -3.69 11.42 -0.23
C GLY A 54 -4.78 11.56 0.83
N LYS A 55 -6.02 11.74 0.35
CA LYS A 55 -7.22 11.69 1.19
C LYS A 55 -7.52 10.24 1.51
N ARG A 56 -7.66 9.92 2.81
CA ARG A 56 -8.07 8.60 3.29
C ARG A 56 -9.57 8.52 3.49
N ILE A 57 -10.19 7.47 2.99
CA ILE A 57 -11.62 7.15 3.13
C ILE A 57 -11.70 5.70 3.61
N GLN A 58 -12.48 5.43 4.66
CA GLN A 58 -12.72 4.06 5.14
C GLN A 58 -13.75 3.37 4.25
N ASP A 59 -13.54 2.08 3.98
CA ASP A 59 -14.54 1.24 3.31
C ASP A 59 -15.78 1.07 4.21
N GLU A 60 -16.97 1.20 3.64
CA GLU A 60 -18.23 1.17 4.41
C GLU A 60 -18.54 -0.21 4.99
N LEU A 61 -18.06 -1.28 4.36
CA LEU A 61 -18.36 -2.66 4.75
C LEU A 61 -17.23 -3.29 5.55
N ASN A 62 -15.99 -2.87 5.32
CA ASN A 62 -14.82 -3.39 6.02
C ASN A 62 -14.10 -2.28 6.79
N PRO A 63 -14.24 -2.22 8.14
CA PRO A 63 -13.63 -1.17 8.94
C PRO A 63 -12.10 -1.19 8.92
N ASN A 64 -11.49 -2.29 8.49
CA ASN A 64 -10.05 -2.42 8.37
C ASN A 64 -9.52 -2.11 6.96
N LYS A 65 -10.37 -1.68 6.03
CA LYS A 65 -9.96 -1.35 4.66
C LYS A 65 -10.12 0.14 4.43
N TYR A 66 -9.09 0.75 3.84
CA TYR A 66 -9.03 2.18 3.57
C TYR A 66 -8.59 2.43 2.14
N PHE A 67 -9.20 3.43 1.52
CA PHE A 67 -8.83 3.97 0.22
C PHE A 67 -8.09 5.28 0.42
N TYR A 68 -6.89 5.38 -0.13
CA TYR A 68 -6.13 6.61 -0.24
C TYR A 68 -6.28 7.10 -1.68
N ASN A 69 -6.67 8.35 -1.89
CA ASN A 69 -6.79 8.95 -3.22
C ASN A 69 -6.04 10.27 -3.31
N LYS A 70 -5.39 10.51 -4.44
CA LYS A 70 -4.69 11.75 -4.74
C LYS A 70 -4.76 12.05 -6.23
N SER A 71 -4.98 13.31 -6.58
CA SER A 71 -5.01 13.75 -7.96
C SER A 71 -3.61 13.97 -8.53
N PHE A 72 -3.49 13.69 -9.82
CA PHE A 72 -2.28 13.89 -10.61
C PHE A 72 -2.65 14.36 -12.02
N GLY A 73 -1.78 15.17 -12.63
CA GLY A 73 -2.02 15.76 -13.96
C GLY A 73 -1.36 15.00 -15.10
N ASP A 74 -0.63 13.94 -14.79
CA ASP A 74 0.26 13.20 -15.69
C ASP A 74 -0.07 11.70 -15.75
N LEU A 75 -1.32 11.32 -15.44
CA LEU A 75 -1.80 9.93 -15.52
C LEU A 75 -2.17 9.55 -16.97
N SER A 76 -2.29 8.25 -17.21
CA SER A 76 -2.72 7.73 -18.51
C SER A 76 -4.19 8.01 -18.78
N ASP A 77 -4.50 8.15 -20.07
CA ASP A 77 -5.85 8.42 -20.58
C ASP A 77 -6.50 9.67 -19.95
N LEU A 78 -7.78 9.57 -19.58
CA LEU A 78 -8.54 10.65 -18.93
C LEU A 78 -8.51 10.53 -17.41
N ASN A 79 -7.76 9.58 -16.83
CA ASN A 79 -7.69 9.42 -15.39
C ASN A 79 -7.04 10.64 -14.74
N ASN A 80 -7.50 10.96 -13.53
CA ASN A 80 -7.03 12.14 -12.80
C ASN A 80 -6.61 11.83 -11.37
N HIS A 81 -6.80 10.58 -10.89
CA HIS A 81 -6.41 10.16 -9.56
C HIS A 81 -5.73 8.79 -9.55
N VAL A 82 -4.80 8.62 -8.62
CA VAL A 82 -4.37 7.30 -8.16
C VAL A 82 -5.15 6.96 -6.90
N VAL A 83 -5.62 5.72 -6.82
CA VAL A 83 -6.27 5.14 -5.64
C VAL A 83 -5.40 4.00 -5.14
N VAL A 84 -5.06 4.03 -3.85
CA VAL A 84 -4.32 2.96 -3.17
C VAL A 84 -5.20 2.36 -2.08
N VAL A 85 -5.33 1.04 -2.08
CA VAL A 85 -6.16 0.30 -1.13
C VAL A 85 -5.25 -0.31 -0.07
N VAL A 86 -5.50 0.02 1.19
CA VAL A 86 -4.70 -0.44 2.33
C VAL A 86 -5.57 -1.22 3.29
N LYS A 87 -5.09 -2.37 3.75
CA LYS A 87 -5.68 -3.10 4.87
C LYS A 87 -4.91 -2.80 6.15
N PHE A 88 -5.62 -2.35 7.16
CA PHE A 88 -5.12 -2.12 8.50
C PHE A 88 -5.27 -3.40 9.31
N GLY A 89 -4.31 -3.65 10.18
CA GLY A 89 -4.27 -4.87 10.97
C GLY A 89 -3.24 -4.79 12.08
N TRP A 90 -3.17 -5.86 12.85
CA TRP A 90 -2.25 -6.03 13.96
C TRP A 90 -1.65 -7.43 13.88
N VAL A 91 -0.41 -7.57 14.32
CA VAL A 91 0.24 -8.87 14.54
C VAL A 91 0.92 -8.83 15.90
N THR A 92 1.05 -9.99 16.53
CA THR A 92 1.77 -10.15 17.79
C THR A 92 3.23 -10.45 17.50
N ASP A 93 4.14 -9.69 18.11
CA ASP A 93 5.58 -9.94 18.00
C ASP A 93 6.07 -11.04 18.97
N GLU A 94 7.37 -11.30 18.98
CA GLU A 94 8.00 -12.30 19.86
C GLU A 94 7.91 -11.98 21.36
N ASN A 95 7.56 -10.75 21.72
CA ASN A 95 7.41 -10.26 23.09
C ASN A 95 5.93 -10.13 23.51
N ASP A 96 5.01 -10.77 22.77
CA ASP A 96 3.56 -10.67 22.95
C ASP A 96 3.00 -9.23 22.82
N GLN A 97 3.70 -8.36 22.09
CA GLN A 97 3.24 -6.99 21.81
C GLN A 97 2.46 -6.93 20.50
N GLU A 98 1.30 -6.29 20.51
CA GLU A 98 0.57 -5.98 19.28
C GLU A 98 1.26 -4.84 18.53
N ILE A 99 1.75 -5.13 17.34
CA ILE A 99 2.34 -4.15 16.43
C ILE A 99 1.46 -3.94 15.19
N PRO A 100 1.36 -2.71 14.67
CA PRO A 100 0.61 -2.44 13.45
C PRO A 100 1.11 -3.25 12.26
N ASN A 101 0.18 -3.79 11.47
CA ASN A 101 0.42 -4.56 10.26
C ASN A 101 -0.42 -4.01 9.11
N ASN A 102 -0.19 -2.75 8.75
CA ASN A 102 -0.92 -2.08 7.67
C ASN A 102 -0.19 -2.31 6.35
N PHE A 103 -0.88 -2.83 5.34
CA PHE A 103 -0.26 -3.19 4.07
C PHE A 103 -1.12 -2.83 2.87
N VAL A 104 -0.45 -2.54 1.75
CA VAL A 104 -1.12 -2.28 0.47
C VAL A 104 -1.71 -3.58 -0.08
N LEU A 105 -2.98 -3.53 -0.47
CA LEU A 105 -3.66 -4.62 -1.17
C LEU A 105 -3.51 -4.50 -2.68
N THR A 106 -3.75 -3.30 -3.21
CA THR A 106 -3.69 -2.95 -4.65
C THR A 106 -3.63 -1.42 -4.83
N ALA A 107 -3.33 -0.97 -6.03
CA ALA A 107 -3.44 0.43 -6.47
C ALA A 107 -3.87 0.48 -7.95
N TYR A 108 -4.59 1.53 -8.33
CA TYR A 108 -5.08 1.71 -9.70
C TYR A 108 -5.34 3.20 -9.99
N GLN A 109 -5.45 3.54 -11.27
CA GLN A 109 -5.89 4.86 -11.70
C GLN A 109 -7.41 4.93 -11.81
N ASN A 110 -7.99 6.08 -11.49
CA ASN A 110 -9.43 6.29 -11.65
C ASN A 110 -9.75 7.73 -12.08
N PHE A 111 -10.96 7.90 -12.60
CA PHE A 111 -11.57 9.19 -12.87
C PHE A 111 -12.66 9.49 -11.83
N PHE A 112 -12.60 10.69 -11.25
CA PHE A 112 -13.60 11.23 -10.33
C PHE A 112 -14.23 12.50 -10.89
#